data_AF-A0A218PBB3-F1
#
_entry.id   AF-A0A218PBB3-F1
#
_cell.length_a   1.000
_cell.length_b   1.000
_cell.length_c   1.000
_cell.angle_alpha   90.00
_cell.angle_beta   90.00
_cell.angle_gamma   90.00
#
_symmetry.space_group_name_H-M   'P 1'
#
loop_
_entity.id
_entity.type
_entity.pdbx_description
1 polymer ?
#
loop_
_entity_poly.entity_id
_entity_poly.type
_entity_poly.pdbx_seq_one_letter_code
_entity_poly.pdbx_strand_id
1 'polypeptide(L)'
;MKVIMTTRVDRASMNIMEKLTENFGFKETEKSFDGNPVYSKGDTLILTTNGEMIYYDHLDVAIEKQLGLTPEIIAFASRHSSRKKLPALTVHVTGNWGEALYGGKDGSLAIAQPVAMKLALLKMNELNDLGWTVCYEATHHGPSELEVPSFFIEIGSTEEEWANDRAGEIIAETIIYVLENYDDARFPVAVGVGGGHYAPKQTRRALESDIAFGHIAPKYVHPIGRELLLKAIERTAGDVDAIYVDWKGSKAETRRMARTLAEELGLEFMRD
;
A
#
# COMPACT_ATOMS: atom_id res chain seq x y z
N MET A 1 7.21 -11.09 -13.02
CA MET A 1 5.90 -10.57 -13.48
C MET A 1 5.30 -9.71 -12.38
N LYS A 2 4.79 -8.54 -12.73
CA LYS A 2 4.17 -7.56 -11.83
C LYS A 2 2.65 -7.66 -11.98
N VAL A 3 1.90 -7.56 -10.89
CA VAL A 3 0.43 -7.74 -10.91
C VAL A 3 -0.27 -6.50 -10.40
N ILE A 4 -1.26 -6.05 -11.17
CA ILE A 4 -2.29 -5.09 -10.75
C ILE A 4 -3.53 -5.91 -10.42
N MET A 5 -3.95 -5.89 -9.16
CA MET A 5 -5.14 -6.61 -8.69
C MET A 5 -6.33 -5.65 -8.64
N THR A 6 -7.44 -6.06 -9.24
CA THR A 6 -8.70 -5.32 -9.29
C THR A 6 -9.87 -6.19 -8.85
N THR A 7 -11.02 -5.58 -8.56
CA THR A 7 -12.25 -6.33 -8.25
C THR A 7 -13.51 -5.70 -8.81
N ARG A 8 -14.43 -6.55 -9.28
CA ARG A 8 -15.71 -6.13 -9.86
C ARG A 8 -16.63 -5.41 -8.89
N VAL A 9 -16.46 -5.60 -7.59
CA VAL A 9 -17.33 -5.00 -6.56
C VAL A 9 -16.88 -3.61 -6.11
N ASP A 10 -15.78 -3.11 -6.68
CA ASP A 10 -15.19 -1.81 -6.33
C ASP A 10 -15.22 -0.86 -7.53
N ARG A 11 -15.93 0.26 -7.35
CA ARG A 11 -16.10 1.27 -8.40
C ARG A 11 -14.81 2.01 -8.75
N ALA A 12 -13.94 2.30 -7.77
CA ALA A 12 -12.64 2.92 -8.03
C ALA A 12 -11.74 1.93 -8.77
N SER A 13 -11.74 0.67 -8.33
CA SER A 13 -10.96 -0.41 -8.97
C SER A 13 -11.30 -0.57 -10.45
N MET A 14 -12.59 -0.56 -10.80
CA MET A 14 -13.03 -0.66 -12.19
C MET A 14 -12.74 0.60 -13.01
N ASN A 15 -12.87 1.79 -12.41
CA ASN A 15 -12.45 3.05 -13.04
C ASN A 15 -10.95 3.03 -13.39
N ILE A 16 -10.09 2.65 -12.43
CA ILE A 16 -8.64 2.53 -12.66
C ILE A 16 -8.35 1.48 -13.74
N MET A 17 -9.02 0.32 -13.70
CA MET A 17 -8.85 -0.73 -14.71
C MET A 17 -9.19 -0.25 -16.11
N GLU A 18 -10.29 0.51 -16.27
CA GLU A 18 -10.69 1.11 -17.54
C GLU A 18 -9.60 2.03 -18.08
N LYS A 19 -9.05 2.93 -17.24
CA LYS A 19 -7.94 3.81 -17.64
C LYS A 19 -6.68 3.06 -18.03
N LEU A 20 -6.34 2.00 -17.29
CA LEU A 20 -5.21 1.14 -17.63
C LEU A 20 -5.39 0.49 -19.02
N THR A 21 -6.56 -0.06 -19.33
CA THR A 21 -6.80 -0.74 -20.60
C THR A 21 -6.98 0.23 -21.77
N GLU A 22 -7.57 1.41 -21.56
CA GLU A 22 -7.74 2.45 -22.57
C GLU A 22 -6.40 3.08 -22.99
N ASN A 23 -5.55 3.44 -22.03
CA ASN A 23 -4.46 4.38 -22.27
C ASN A 23 -3.06 3.75 -22.27
N PHE A 24 -2.88 2.56 -21.69
CA PHE A 24 -1.53 2.00 -21.46
C PHE A 24 -1.22 0.74 -22.28
N GLY A 25 -2.06 0.41 -23.27
CA GLY A 25 -1.78 -0.63 -24.26
C GLY A 25 -1.86 -2.06 -23.72
N PHE A 26 -2.60 -2.27 -22.63
CA PHE A 26 -2.93 -3.62 -22.16
C PHE A 26 -3.77 -4.36 -23.19
N LYS A 27 -3.47 -5.65 -23.39
CA LYS A 27 -4.22 -6.53 -24.28
C LYS A 27 -4.77 -7.71 -23.52
N GLU A 28 -6.02 -8.06 -23.82
CA GLU A 28 -6.63 -9.29 -23.35
C GLU A 28 -5.81 -10.50 -23.81
N THR A 29 -5.71 -11.49 -22.93
CA THR A 29 -4.99 -12.76 -23.18
C THR A 29 -5.97 -13.92 -23.19
N GLU A 30 -5.53 -15.09 -23.65
CA GLU A 30 -6.31 -16.33 -23.59
C GLU A 30 -6.44 -16.91 -22.17
N LYS A 31 -5.80 -16.29 -21.16
CA LYS A 31 -5.82 -16.75 -19.77
C LYS A 31 -6.97 -16.12 -19.00
N SER A 32 -7.40 -16.81 -17.95
CA SER A 32 -8.36 -16.29 -16.98
C SER A 32 -7.85 -16.43 -15.55
N PHE A 33 -8.30 -15.53 -14.68
CA PHE A 33 -8.05 -15.55 -13.24
C PHE A 33 -9.38 -15.28 -12.53
N ASP A 34 -9.76 -16.12 -11.57
CA ASP A 34 -11.09 -16.08 -10.92
C ASP A 34 -12.26 -16.04 -11.92
N GLY A 35 -12.09 -16.69 -13.07
CA GLY A 35 -13.08 -16.70 -14.16
C GLY A 35 -13.18 -15.41 -14.95
N ASN A 36 -12.24 -14.48 -14.77
CA ASN A 36 -12.20 -13.17 -15.43
C ASN A 36 -11.05 -13.09 -16.45
N PRO A 37 -11.18 -12.30 -17.53
CA PRO A 37 -10.11 -12.12 -18.49
C PRO A 37 -8.85 -11.54 -17.85
N VAL A 38 -7.69 -12.07 -18.22
CA VAL A 38 -6.39 -11.51 -17.85
C VAL A 38 -5.92 -10.57 -18.95
N TYR A 39 -5.52 -9.36 -18.57
CA TYR A 39 -4.89 -8.41 -19.48
C TYR A 39 -3.39 -8.34 -19.22
N SER A 40 -2.61 -8.07 -20.26
CA SER A 40 -1.14 -7.99 -20.17
C SER A 40 -0.54 -6.83 -20.95
N LYS A 41 0.53 -6.26 -20.41
CA LYS A 41 1.44 -5.30 -21.06
C LYS A 41 2.86 -5.63 -20.60
N GLY A 42 3.69 -6.18 -21.50
CA GLY A 42 5.04 -6.61 -21.14
C GLY A 42 5.04 -7.65 -20.02
N ASP A 43 5.71 -7.34 -18.91
CA ASP A 43 5.80 -8.16 -17.69
C ASP A 43 4.72 -7.83 -16.65
N THR A 44 3.76 -6.96 -16.97
CA THR A 44 2.68 -6.53 -16.07
C THR A 44 1.34 -7.15 -16.47
N LEU A 45 0.61 -7.68 -15.49
CA LEU A 45 -0.73 -8.25 -15.65
C LEU A 45 -1.77 -7.45 -14.89
N ILE A 46 -2.99 -7.36 -15.44
CA ILE A 46 -4.19 -6.96 -14.69
C ILE A 46 -5.01 -8.23 -14.43
N LEU A 47 -5.27 -8.50 -13.16
CA LEU A 47 -6.08 -9.60 -12.69
C LEU A 47 -7.30 -9.04 -11.96
N THR A 48 -8.45 -9.69 -12.11
CA THR A 48 -9.70 -9.24 -11.50
C THR A 48 -10.32 -10.36 -10.67
N THR A 49 -10.68 -10.09 -9.42
CA THR A 49 -11.48 -11.00 -8.59
C THR A 49 -12.95 -10.56 -8.53
N ASN A 50 -13.80 -11.40 -7.92
CA ASN A 50 -15.26 -11.19 -7.84
C ASN A 50 -15.74 -10.76 -6.45
N GLY A 51 -14.85 -10.71 -5.44
CA GLY A 51 -15.15 -10.30 -4.08
C GLY A 51 -14.25 -9.17 -3.59
N GLU A 52 -14.45 -8.71 -2.36
CA GLU A 52 -13.60 -7.67 -1.78
C GLU A 52 -12.17 -8.19 -1.60
N MET A 53 -11.19 -7.48 -2.17
CA MET A 53 -9.78 -7.90 -2.20
C MET A 53 -9.18 -8.01 -0.78
N ILE A 54 -9.72 -7.24 0.17
CA ILE A 54 -9.23 -7.19 1.55
C ILE A 54 -9.36 -8.53 2.30
N TYR A 55 -10.20 -9.45 1.83
CA TYR A 55 -10.35 -10.80 2.42
C TYR A 55 -9.59 -11.88 1.66
N TYR A 56 -8.84 -11.53 0.61
CA TYR A 56 -8.16 -12.50 -0.24
C TYR A 56 -6.76 -12.85 0.28
N ASP A 57 -6.72 -13.42 1.50
CA ASP A 57 -5.50 -14.04 2.01
C ASP A 57 -5.02 -15.16 1.08
N HIS A 58 -3.71 -15.33 0.95
CA HIS A 58 -3.06 -16.29 0.04
C HIS A 58 -3.35 -16.05 -1.47
N LEU A 59 -3.59 -14.80 -1.85
CA LEU A 59 -3.78 -14.41 -3.25
C LEU A 59 -2.58 -14.77 -4.13
N ASP A 60 -1.37 -14.60 -3.64
CA ASP A 60 -0.13 -15.02 -4.30
C ASP A 60 -0.12 -16.52 -4.66
N VAL A 61 -0.54 -17.37 -3.73
CA VAL A 61 -0.71 -18.81 -3.96
C VAL A 61 -1.82 -19.08 -5.00
N ALA A 62 -2.90 -18.31 -4.96
CA ALA A 62 -3.98 -18.42 -5.95
C ALA A 62 -3.50 -18.03 -7.36
N ILE A 63 -2.69 -16.98 -7.49
CA ILE A 63 -2.07 -16.54 -8.74
C ILE A 63 -1.15 -17.65 -9.28
N GLU A 64 -0.30 -18.23 -8.44
CA GLU A 64 0.58 -19.33 -8.83
C GLU A 64 -0.22 -20.52 -9.33
N LYS A 65 -1.25 -20.94 -8.59
CA LYS A 65 -2.09 -22.08 -8.95
C LYS A 65 -2.85 -21.88 -10.26
N GLN A 66 -3.37 -20.68 -10.51
CA GLN A 66 -4.22 -20.41 -11.67
C GLN A 66 -3.42 -20.04 -12.93
N LEU A 67 -2.28 -19.35 -12.78
CA LEU A 67 -1.51 -18.79 -13.90
C LEU A 67 -0.12 -19.39 -14.09
N GLY A 68 0.34 -20.22 -13.14
CA GLY A 68 1.65 -20.86 -13.17
C GLY A 68 2.82 -19.89 -12.95
N LEU A 69 2.61 -18.81 -12.20
CA LEU A 69 3.63 -17.79 -11.92
C LEU A 69 3.49 -17.24 -10.49
N THR A 70 4.62 -16.90 -9.87
CA THR A 70 4.65 -16.12 -8.63
C THR A 70 4.86 -14.64 -8.99
N PRO A 71 4.01 -13.72 -8.51
CA PRO A 71 4.20 -12.29 -8.78
C PRO A 71 5.40 -11.74 -7.99
N GLU A 72 6.12 -10.78 -8.57
CA GLU A 72 7.20 -10.05 -7.90
C GLU A 72 6.65 -8.99 -6.94
N ILE A 73 5.52 -8.40 -7.30
CA ILE A 73 4.81 -7.37 -6.55
C ILE A 73 3.33 -7.38 -6.93
N ILE A 74 2.45 -7.05 -5.98
CA ILE A 74 1.02 -6.83 -6.20
C ILE A 74 0.63 -5.39 -5.85
N ALA A 75 0.14 -4.64 -6.84
CA ALA A 75 -0.51 -3.34 -6.65
C ALA A 75 -2.02 -3.52 -6.63
N PHE A 76 -2.67 -3.30 -5.48
CA PHE A 76 -4.12 -3.35 -5.35
C PHE A 76 -4.72 -1.99 -5.71
N ALA A 77 -5.43 -1.91 -6.82
CA ALA A 77 -6.17 -0.70 -7.22
C ALA A 77 -7.56 -0.72 -6.56
N SER A 78 -7.76 0.13 -5.55
CA SER A 78 -8.90 0.03 -4.63
C SER A 78 -9.58 1.38 -4.36
N ARG A 79 -10.74 1.34 -3.73
CA ARG A 79 -11.34 2.51 -3.08
C ARG A 79 -10.88 2.65 -1.64
N HIS A 80 -10.78 3.88 -1.18
CA HIS A 80 -10.83 4.21 0.24
C HIS A 80 -12.24 4.65 0.62
N SER A 81 -12.77 4.19 1.76
CA SER A 81 -14.05 4.65 2.30
C SER A 81 -13.88 5.26 3.69
N SER A 82 -14.25 6.54 3.83
CA SER A 82 -14.08 7.28 5.09
C SER A 82 -15.30 8.11 5.44
N ARG A 83 -15.71 8.05 6.71
CA ARG A 83 -16.80 8.91 7.24
C ARG A 83 -16.49 10.40 7.15
N LYS A 84 -15.21 10.77 7.06
CA LYS A 84 -14.78 12.17 6.99
C LYS A 84 -14.99 12.82 5.62
N LYS A 85 -15.34 12.04 4.59
CA LYS A 85 -15.56 12.52 3.20
C LYS A 85 -14.45 13.46 2.73
N LEU A 86 -13.21 12.98 2.84
CA LEU A 86 -12.02 13.65 2.37
C LEU A 86 -11.67 13.12 0.97
N PRO A 87 -11.68 13.96 -0.08
CA PRO A 87 -11.13 13.58 -1.37
C PRO A 87 -9.63 13.34 -1.27
N ALA A 88 -9.19 12.14 -1.64
CA ALA A 88 -7.81 11.72 -1.44
C ALA A 88 -7.35 10.72 -2.51
N LEU A 89 -6.05 10.74 -2.78
CA LEU A 89 -5.31 9.72 -3.52
C LEU A 89 -4.28 9.16 -2.54
N THR A 90 -4.38 7.87 -2.22
CA THR A 90 -3.66 7.32 -1.08
C THR A 90 -2.89 6.06 -1.42
N VAL A 91 -1.95 5.70 -0.56
CA VAL A 91 -1.17 4.47 -0.67
C VAL A 91 -0.84 3.93 0.71
N HIS A 92 -0.92 2.61 0.89
CA HIS A 92 -0.51 1.93 2.13
C HIS A 92 -0.24 0.45 1.91
N VAL A 93 0.34 -0.18 2.93
CA VAL A 93 0.46 -1.63 3.05
C VAL A 93 -0.60 -2.16 4.01
N THR A 94 -1.09 -3.36 3.77
CA THR A 94 -2.09 -4.03 4.61
C THR A 94 -1.50 -4.72 5.84
N GLY A 95 -2.34 -4.92 6.85
CA GLY A 95 -1.97 -5.61 8.07
C GLY A 95 -2.77 -5.15 9.27
N ASN A 96 -2.85 -6.00 10.28
CA ASN A 96 -3.58 -5.76 11.51
C ASN A 96 -2.61 -5.65 12.70
N TRP A 97 -2.58 -4.48 13.34
CA TRP A 97 -1.83 -4.26 14.58
C TRP A 97 -2.45 -4.92 15.82
N GLY A 98 -3.61 -5.57 15.66
CA GLY A 98 -4.42 -6.17 16.71
C GLY A 98 -5.47 -7.06 16.06
N GLU A 99 -6.73 -6.93 16.47
CA GLU A 99 -7.87 -7.67 15.88
C GLU A 99 -8.10 -7.34 14.39
N ALA A 100 -8.30 -8.38 13.58
CA ALA A 100 -8.58 -8.31 12.16
C ALA A 100 -10.08 -8.13 11.89
N LEU A 101 -10.54 -6.88 11.88
CA LEU A 101 -11.95 -6.55 11.65
C LEU A 101 -12.35 -6.57 10.15
N TYR A 102 -11.37 -6.40 9.26
CA TYR A 102 -11.58 -6.22 7.82
C TYR A 102 -10.58 -7.05 7.01
N GLY A 103 -10.60 -8.36 7.24
CA GLY A 103 -9.73 -9.33 6.55
C GLY A 103 -8.32 -9.42 7.13
N GLY A 104 -7.59 -10.45 6.69
CA GLY A 104 -6.32 -10.84 7.29
C GLY A 104 -6.50 -11.56 8.63
N LYS A 105 -5.38 -11.74 9.34
CA LYS A 105 -5.31 -12.34 10.67
C LYS A 105 -4.87 -11.34 11.73
N ASP A 106 -5.24 -11.64 12.98
CA ASP A 106 -4.87 -10.85 14.15
C ASP A 106 -3.34 -10.75 14.28
N GLY A 107 -2.84 -9.53 14.48
CA GLY A 107 -1.41 -9.30 14.66
C GLY A 107 -0.56 -9.73 13.46
N SER A 108 -1.13 -9.83 12.26
CA SER A 108 -0.45 -10.25 11.02
C SER A 108 -0.33 -9.08 10.04
N LEU A 109 0.77 -9.05 9.29
CA LEU A 109 1.15 -7.95 8.41
C LEU A 109 1.54 -8.51 7.03
N ALA A 110 1.04 -7.93 5.95
CA ALA A 110 1.52 -8.26 4.61
C ALA A 110 2.95 -7.73 4.40
N ILE A 111 3.66 -8.22 3.37
CA ILE A 111 4.99 -7.69 3.06
C ILE A 111 4.86 -6.32 2.39
N ALA A 112 5.38 -5.27 3.03
CA ALA A 112 5.38 -3.92 2.49
C ALA A 112 6.40 -3.75 1.35
N GLN A 113 6.08 -2.92 0.35
CA GLN A 113 7.06 -2.42 -0.62
C GLN A 113 7.25 -0.89 -0.46
N PRO A 114 8.21 -0.42 0.36
CA PRO A 114 8.38 1.01 0.67
C PRO A 114 8.73 1.89 -0.53
N VAL A 115 9.62 1.41 -1.41
CA VAL A 115 10.11 2.15 -2.58
C VAL A 115 8.96 2.43 -3.55
N ALA A 116 8.15 1.41 -3.83
CA ALA A 116 6.97 1.50 -4.68
C ALA A 116 5.96 2.48 -4.10
N MET A 117 5.65 2.39 -2.79
CA MET A 117 4.71 3.32 -2.18
C MET A 117 5.23 4.77 -2.12
N LYS A 118 6.54 4.97 -1.92
CA LYS A 118 7.13 6.32 -1.99
C LYS A 118 7.04 6.89 -3.40
N LEU A 119 7.37 6.11 -4.43
CA LEU A 119 7.22 6.53 -5.82
C LEU A 119 5.75 6.84 -6.15
N ALA A 120 4.81 6.06 -5.60
CA ALA A 120 3.38 6.33 -5.75
C ALA A 120 3.01 7.70 -5.17
N LEU A 121 3.45 8.03 -3.95
CA LEU A 121 3.22 9.36 -3.37
C LEU A 121 3.79 10.48 -4.22
N LEU A 122 5.05 10.35 -4.66
CA LEU A 122 5.71 11.37 -5.45
C LEU A 122 4.96 11.60 -6.78
N LYS A 123 4.58 10.51 -7.46
CA LYS A 123 3.90 10.58 -8.75
C LYS A 123 2.45 11.07 -8.62
N MET A 124 1.68 10.59 -7.65
CA MET A 124 0.34 11.13 -7.37
C MET A 124 0.41 12.62 -7.06
N ASN A 125 1.37 13.06 -6.25
CA ASN A 125 1.53 14.47 -5.90
C ASN A 125 1.93 15.33 -7.10
N GLU A 126 2.77 14.82 -8.00
CA GLU A 126 3.14 15.47 -9.27
C GLU A 126 1.93 15.65 -10.20
N LEU A 127 1.08 14.62 -10.32
CA LEU A 127 -0.04 14.57 -11.26
C LEU A 127 -1.34 15.21 -10.73
N ASN A 128 -1.39 15.54 -9.44
CA ASN A 128 -2.60 15.98 -8.74
C ASN A 128 -3.01 17.41 -9.12
N ASP A 129 -3.74 17.53 -10.22
CA ASP A 129 -4.46 18.72 -10.66
C ASP A 129 -5.87 18.85 -10.04
N LEU A 130 -6.30 17.85 -9.26
CA LEU A 130 -7.58 17.83 -8.55
C LEU A 130 -7.57 18.64 -7.24
N GLY A 131 -6.38 18.96 -6.72
CA GLY A 131 -6.23 19.60 -5.40
C GLY A 131 -6.62 18.69 -4.24
N TRP A 132 -6.64 17.36 -4.45
CA TRP A 132 -6.99 16.38 -3.44
C TRP A 132 -5.84 16.11 -2.48
N THR A 133 -6.12 15.46 -1.36
CA THR A 133 -5.06 15.05 -0.44
C THR A 133 -4.27 13.90 -1.06
N VAL A 134 -2.95 14.03 -1.16
CA VAL A 134 -2.06 12.89 -1.49
C VAL A 134 -1.34 12.47 -0.22
N CYS A 135 -1.58 11.24 0.25
CA CYS A 135 -0.99 10.80 1.51
C CYS A 135 -0.81 9.28 1.65
N TYR A 136 0.00 8.92 2.63
CA TYR A 136 0.01 7.56 3.14
C TYR A 136 -1.24 7.32 3.95
N GLU A 137 -1.59 6.05 4.09
CA GLU A 137 -2.41 5.59 5.20
C GLU A 137 -1.61 4.72 6.16
N ALA A 138 -2.14 4.59 7.38
CA ALA A 138 -1.66 3.65 8.36
C ALA A 138 -1.74 2.22 7.80
N THR A 139 -0.91 1.31 8.32
CA THR A 139 -1.13 -0.12 8.06
C THR A 139 -2.47 -0.54 8.67
N HIS A 140 -3.36 -1.08 7.85
CA HIS A 140 -4.70 -1.52 8.27
C HIS A 140 -5.31 -2.52 7.28
N HIS A 141 -6.34 -3.24 7.75
CA HIS A 141 -7.13 -4.24 7.02
C HIS A 141 -6.31 -5.37 6.36
N GLY A 142 -6.99 -6.33 5.75
CA GLY A 142 -6.35 -7.43 5.03
C GLY A 142 -6.15 -7.17 3.54
N PRO A 143 -5.58 -8.13 2.79
CA PRO A 143 -5.06 -9.40 3.28
C PRO A 143 -3.78 -9.19 4.09
N SER A 144 -3.48 -10.11 5.01
CA SER A 144 -2.19 -10.11 5.73
C SER A 144 -1.31 -11.28 5.33
N GLU A 145 -1.92 -12.35 4.82
CA GLU A 145 -1.24 -13.61 4.51
C GLU A 145 -0.76 -13.62 3.06
N LEU A 146 0.15 -12.70 2.73
CA LEU A 146 0.85 -12.62 1.45
C LEU A 146 2.35 -12.74 1.66
N GLU A 147 3.01 -13.61 0.90
CA GLU A 147 4.46 -13.79 0.91
C GLU A 147 5.17 -13.06 -0.24
N VAL A 148 4.40 -12.30 -1.03
CA VAL A 148 4.91 -11.37 -2.04
C VAL A 148 4.70 -9.92 -1.59
N PRO A 149 5.64 -9.00 -1.87
CA PRO A 149 5.47 -7.58 -1.57
C PRO A 149 4.21 -7.00 -2.21
N SER A 150 3.50 -6.16 -1.47
CA SER A 150 2.29 -5.53 -1.99
C SER A 150 2.01 -4.15 -1.38
N PHE A 151 1.15 -3.41 -2.06
CA PHE A 151 0.60 -2.16 -1.58
C PHE A 151 -0.80 -1.93 -2.19
N PHE A 152 -1.63 -1.21 -1.43
CA PHE A 152 -2.87 -0.62 -1.92
C PHE A 152 -2.60 0.79 -2.39
N ILE A 153 -3.21 1.15 -3.51
CA ILE A 153 -3.23 2.52 -4.05
C ILE A 153 -4.69 2.86 -4.36
N GLU A 154 -5.17 3.95 -3.77
CA GLU A 154 -6.60 4.13 -3.61
C GLU A 154 -7.12 5.51 -3.99
N ILE A 155 -8.40 5.54 -4.34
CA ILE A 155 -9.18 6.76 -4.52
C ILE A 155 -10.16 6.87 -3.35
N GLY A 156 -10.09 7.97 -2.62
CA GLY A 156 -10.94 8.25 -1.46
C GLY A 156 -11.82 9.49 -1.65
N SER A 157 -12.96 9.62 -0.97
CA SER A 157 -13.46 8.68 0.06
C SER A 157 -14.93 8.30 -0.09
N THR A 158 -15.56 8.71 -1.18
CA THR A 158 -16.95 8.39 -1.52
C THR A 158 -17.08 8.02 -2.99
N GLU A 159 -18.25 7.53 -3.37
CA GLU A 159 -18.56 7.13 -4.75
C GLU A 159 -18.35 8.24 -5.78
N GLU A 160 -18.52 9.51 -5.38
CA GLU A 160 -18.23 10.67 -6.23
C GLU A 160 -16.76 10.70 -6.63
N GLU A 161 -15.84 10.48 -5.67
CA GLU A 161 -14.42 10.43 -5.96
C GLU A 161 -14.03 9.14 -6.68
N TRP A 162 -14.59 8.00 -6.29
CA TRP A 162 -14.29 6.70 -6.91
C TRP A 162 -14.62 6.68 -8.41
N ALA A 163 -15.67 7.39 -8.81
CA ALA A 163 -16.12 7.53 -10.19
C ALA A 163 -15.43 8.67 -10.96
N ASN A 164 -14.53 9.43 -10.33
CA ASN A 164 -13.88 10.56 -10.97
C ASN A 164 -12.89 10.08 -12.04
N ASP A 165 -13.14 10.46 -13.28
CA ASP A 165 -12.37 10.05 -14.46
C ASP A 165 -10.88 10.42 -14.33
N ARG A 166 -10.59 11.65 -13.89
CA ARG A 166 -9.23 12.14 -13.72
C ARG A 166 -8.51 11.45 -12.56
N ALA A 167 -9.20 11.14 -11.47
CA ALA A 167 -8.61 10.37 -10.37
C ALA A 167 -8.23 8.95 -10.83
N GLY A 168 -9.09 8.30 -11.62
CA GLY A 168 -8.79 7.01 -12.25
C GLY A 168 -7.52 7.08 -13.10
N GLU A 169 -7.39 8.13 -13.92
CA GLU A 169 -6.23 8.33 -14.79
C GLU A 169 -4.94 8.56 -13.97
N ILE A 170 -5.00 9.43 -12.95
CA ILE A 170 -3.83 9.69 -12.08
C ILE A 170 -3.34 8.40 -11.42
N ILE A 171 -4.24 7.56 -10.91
CA ILE A 171 -3.85 6.29 -10.30
C ILE A 171 -3.33 5.31 -11.34
N ALA A 172 -3.93 5.21 -12.53
CA ALA A 172 -3.43 4.37 -13.62
C ALA A 172 -2.02 4.78 -14.06
N GLU A 173 -1.79 6.07 -14.34
CA GLU A 173 -0.47 6.66 -14.64
C GLU A 173 0.54 6.33 -13.52
N THR A 174 0.11 6.47 -12.27
CA THR A 174 0.96 6.21 -11.10
C THR A 174 1.36 4.74 -11.01
N ILE A 175 0.42 3.80 -11.13
CA ILE A 175 0.71 2.37 -11.04
C ILE A 175 1.73 1.97 -12.10
N ILE A 176 1.56 2.41 -13.35
CA ILE A 176 2.48 2.08 -14.44
C ILE A 176 3.87 2.65 -14.17
N TYR A 177 3.95 3.93 -13.80
CA TYR A 177 5.22 4.54 -13.44
C TYR A 177 5.92 3.79 -12.30
N VAL A 178 5.20 3.46 -11.24
CA VAL A 178 5.75 2.74 -10.09
C VAL A 178 6.29 1.36 -10.50
N LEU A 179 5.46 0.57 -11.19
CA LEU A 179 5.85 -0.79 -11.59
C LEU A 179 7.02 -0.79 -12.57
N GLU A 180 7.17 0.23 -13.42
CA GLU A 180 8.30 0.35 -14.35
C GLU A 180 9.60 0.86 -13.70
N ASN A 181 9.55 1.53 -12.54
CA ASN A 181 10.70 2.26 -11.99
C ASN A 181 11.13 1.84 -10.57
N TYR A 182 10.33 1.09 -9.81
CA TYR A 182 10.65 0.80 -8.40
C TYR A 182 11.91 -0.06 -8.21
N ASP A 183 12.24 -0.92 -9.18
CA ASP A 183 13.42 -1.80 -9.12
C ASP A 183 14.76 -1.03 -9.20
N ASP A 184 14.75 0.15 -9.83
CA ASP A 184 15.94 0.99 -10.04
C ASP A 184 16.11 2.09 -8.98
N ALA A 185 15.06 2.37 -8.20
CA ALA A 185 15.08 3.39 -7.17
C ALA A 185 15.64 2.87 -5.83
N ARG A 186 16.38 3.72 -5.11
CA ARG A 186 16.94 3.40 -3.79
C ARG A 186 16.67 4.53 -2.82
N PHE A 187 16.14 4.18 -1.64
CA PHE A 187 15.71 5.11 -0.61
C PHE A 187 16.01 4.51 0.77
N PRO A 188 16.40 5.31 1.77
CA PRO A 188 16.39 4.87 3.16
C PRO A 188 15.00 4.42 3.58
N VAL A 189 14.87 3.20 4.11
CA VAL A 189 13.59 2.60 4.48
C VAL A 189 13.33 2.78 5.96
N ALA A 190 12.10 3.19 6.30
CA ALA A 190 11.69 3.36 7.69
C ALA A 190 10.36 2.65 8.00
N VAL A 191 10.26 2.14 9.23
CA VAL A 191 8.96 1.85 9.86
C VAL A 191 8.48 3.12 10.59
N GLY A 192 7.24 3.52 10.32
CA GLY A 192 6.63 4.73 10.90
C GLY A 192 5.83 4.44 12.16
N VAL A 193 5.96 5.30 13.18
CA VAL A 193 5.19 5.20 14.44
C VAL A 193 4.57 6.54 14.79
N GLY A 194 3.29 6.52 15.15
CA GLY A 194 2.51 7.67 15.57
C GLY A 194 1.75 8.37 14.44
N GLY A 195 0.97 9.37 14.84
CA GLY A 195 0.12 10.13 13.93
C GLY A 195 -1.31 9.59 13.85
N GLY A 196 -2.08 10.14 12.92
CA GLY A 196 -3.43 9.68 12.61
C GLY A 196 -3.43 8.62 11.50
N HIS A 197 -4.62 8.26 11.04
CA HIS A 197 -4.82 7.31 9.94
C HIS A 197 -4.12 7.74 8.64
N TYR A 198 -4.23 9.01 8.23
CA TYR A 198 -3.58 9.56 7.04
C TYR A 198 -2.09 9.94 7.22
N ALA A 199 -1.43 9.41 8.27
CA ALA A 199 0.02 9.52 8.52
C ALA A 199 0.70 10.84 8.10
N PRO A 200 0.22 12.03 8.54
CA PRO A 200 0.56 13.30 7.90
C PRO A 200 2.05 13.68 7.98
N LYS A 201 2.73 13.31 9.08
CA LYS A 201 4.16 13.59 9.24
C LYS A 201 5.02 12.66 8.40
N GLN A 202 4.65 11.38 8.31
CA GLN A 202 5.30 10.39 7.45
C GLN A 202 5.14 10.78 5.98
N THR A 203 3.93 11.15 5.55
CA THR A 203 3.67 11.67 4.20
C THR A 203 4.54 12.87 3.89
N ARG A 204 4.53 13.89 4.75
CA ARG A 204 5.37 15.07 4.55
C ARG A 204 6.84 14.69 4.42
N ARG A 205 7.35 13.82 5.30
CA ARG A 205 8.75 13.36 5.23
C ARG A 205 9.07 12.60 3.96
N ALA A 206 8.17 11.74 3.47
CA ALA A 206 8.39 11.02 2.23
C ALA A 206 8.34 11.92 0.98
N LEU A 207 7.60 13.03 1.02
CA LEU A 207 7.57 14.01 -0.07
C LEU A 207 8.77 14.98 -0.02
N GLU A 208 9.26 15.32 1.18
CA GLU A 208 10.29 16.35 1.39
C GLU A 208 11.73 15.80 1.58
N SER A 209 11.90 14.47 1.64
CA SER A 209 13.20 13.83 1.87
C SER A 209 13.28 12.48 1.16
N ASP A 210 14.39 11.76 1.32
CA ASP A 210 14.60 10.46 0.67
C ASP A 210 13.96 9.27 1.39
N ILE A 211 13.34 9.47 2.57
CA ILE A 211 12.79 8.36 3.36
C ILE A 211 11.60 7.71 2.64
N ALA A 212 11.59 6.37 2.59
CA ALA A 212 10.47 5.54 2.15
C ALA A 212 9.88 4.79 3.35
N PHE A 213 8.56 4.88 3.54
CA PHE A 213 7.91 4.18 4.65
C PHE A 213 7.35 2.83 4.20
N GLY A 214 7.64 1.79 4.98
CA GLY A 214 6.93 0.52 4.94
C GLY A 214 5.67 0.58 5.79
N HIS A 215 5.60 -0.23 6.84
CA HIS A 215 4.49 -0.18 7.79
C HIS A 215 4.45 1.12 8.60
N ILE A 216 3.23 1.58 8.88
CA ILE A 216 2.96 2.76 9.71
C ILE A 216 1.98 2.39 10.83
N ALA A 217 2.42 2.50 12.08
CA ALA A 217 1.62 2.26 13.29
C ALA A 217 1.01 3.58 13.81
N PRO A 218 -0.29 3.83 13.64
CA PRO A 218 -0.91 5.09 14.05
C PRO A 218 -1.21 5.15 15.55
N LYS A 219 -1.47 6.34 16.09
CA LYS A 219 -1.70 6.53 17.53
C LYS A 219 -2.80 5.65 18.13
N TYR A 220 -3.84 5.36 17.35
CA TYR A 220 -5.02 4.62 17.84
C TYR A 220 -4.75 3.13 18.06
N VAL A 221 -3.68 2.56 17.49
CA VAL A 221 -3.26 1.17 17.77
C VAL A 221 -2.32 1.07 18.97
N HIS A 222 -1.90 2.20 19.55
CA HIS A 222 -1.01 2.18 20.70
C HIS A 222 -1.75 1.77 22.00
N PRO A 223 -1.08 1.07 22.92
CA PRO A 223 0.31 0.61 22.84
C PRO A 223 0.45 -0.61 21.92
N ILE A 224 1.48 -0.60 21.06
CA ILE A 224 1.89 -1.79 20.31
C ILE A 224 2.96 -2.55 21.09
N GLY A 225 2.92 -3.88 21.02
CA GLY A 225 3.94 -4.75 21.60
C GLY A 225 5.24 -4.74 20.79
N ARG A 226 6.36 -5.04 21.46
CA ARG A 226 7.70 -5.13 20.84
C ARG A 226 7.73 -6.10 19.66
N GLU A 227 7.15 -7.29 19.85
CA GLU A 227 7.13 -8.35 18.83
C GLU A 227 6.43 -7.91 17.54
N LEU A 228 5.40 -7.07 17.66
CA LEU A 228 4.65 -6.62 16.49
C LEU A 228 5.38 -5.51 15.73
N LEU A 229 6.12 -4.65 16.43
CA LEU A 229 7.01 -3.69 15.77
C LEU A 229 8.20 -4.40 15.10
N LEU A 230 8.74 -5.45 15.73
CA LEU A 230 9.76 -6.30 15.12
C LEU A 230 9.22 -7.01 13.87
N LYS A 231 8.00 -7.57 13.95
CA LYS A 231 7.32 -8.16 12.78
C LYS A 231 7.14 -7.16 11.65
N ALA A 232 6.82 -5.90 11.95
CA ALA A 232 6.72 -4.86 10.93
C ALA A 232 8.06 -4.57 10.24
N ILE A 233 9.18 -4.66 10.97
CA ILE A 233 10.51 -4.55 10.37
C ILE A 233 10.77 -5.76 9.45
N GLU A 234 10.50 -6.98 9.92
CA GLU A 234 10.70 -8.22 9.16
C GLU A 234 9.78 -8.34 7.94
N ARG A 235 8.59 -7.75 8.00
CA ARG A 235 7.57 -7.75 6.92
C ARG A 235 7.68 -6.50 6.05
N THR A 236 8.87 -5.93 5.93
CA THR A 236 9.18 -4.86 4.97
C THR A 236 10.18 -5.39 3.96
N ALA A 237 9.89 -5.23 2.66
CA ALA A 237 10.81 -5.66 1.61
C ALA A 237 12.08 -4.79 1.58
N GLY A 238 13.24 -5.44 1.53
CA GLY A 238 14.54 -4.79 1.65
C GLY A 238 14.98 -4.60 3.10
N ASP A 239 16.14 -4.00 3.30
CA ASP A 239 16.64 -3.68 4.64
C ASP A 239 15.92 -2.44 5.17
N VAL A 240 15.48 -2.48 6.44
CA VAL A 240 14.97 -1.31 7.15
C VAL A 240 16.15 -0.58 7.75
N ASP A 241 16.28 0.73 7.48
CA ASP A 241 17.37 1.56 7.97
C ASP A 241 17.01 2.31 9.26
N ALA A 242 15.72 2.61 9.45
CA ALA A 242 15.28 3.50 10.52
C ALA A 242 13.92 3.12 11.16
N ILE A 243 13.76 3.52 12.42
CA ILE A 243 12.45 3.66 13.06
C ILE A 243 12.16 5.15 13.22
N TYR A 244 11.14 5.62 12.50
CA TYR A 244 10.69 7.00 12.54
C TYR A 244 9.50 7.15 13.47
N VAL A 245 9.57 8.15 14.36
CA VAL A 245 8.52 8.39 15.35
C VAL A 245 8.02 9.83 15.30
N ASP A 246 6.73 9.99 14.99
CA ASP A 246 5.97 11.19 15.36
C ASP A 246 5.86 11.21 16.88
N TRP A 247 6.70 12.02 17.51
CA TRP A 247 6.87 12.03 18.95
C TRP A 247 5.61 12.51 19.67
N LYS A 248 4.90 13.50 19.12
CA LYS A 248 3.67 14.06 19.70
C LYS A 248 2.43 13.22 19.35
N GLY A 249 2.47 12.55 18.20
CA GLY A 249 1.45 11.59 17.77
C GLY A 249 1.60 10.19 18.38
N SER A 250 2.55 9.95 19.27
CA SER A 250 2.78 8.63 19.88
C SER A 250 2.52 8.58 21.38
N LYS A 251 2.09 7.41 21.89
CA LYS A 251 2.01 7.17 23.35
C LYS A 251 3.43 7.00 23.88
N ALA A 252 3.66 7.45 25.12
CA ALA A 252 5.01 7.49 25.72
C ALA A 252 5.66 6.11 25.85
N GLU A 253 4.87 5.07 26.10
CA GLU A 253 5.30 3.68 26.14
C GLU A 253 5.84 3.22 24.79
N THR A 254 5.02 3.33 23.73
CA THR A 254 5.40 2.92 22.38
C THR A 254 6.63 3.65 21.86
N ARG A 255 6.72 4.99 22.00
CA ARG A 255 7.88 5.73 21.49
C ARG A 255 9.19 5.44 22.25
N ARG A 256 9.09 5.01 23.52
CA ARG A 256 10.26 4.56 24.29
C ARG A 256 10.69 3.17 23.84
N MET A 257 9.73 2.25 23.70
CA MET A 257 9.97 0.90 23.17
C MET A 257 10.60 0.95 21.77
N ALA A 258 10.05 1.78 20.87
CA ALA A 258 10.58 1.97 19.52
C ALA A 258 12.03 2.47 19.51
N ARG A 259 12.41 3.36 20.43
CA ARG A 259 13.80 3.81 20.58
C ARG A 259 14.71 2.68 21.02
N THR A 260 14.33 1.95 22.06
CA THR A 260 15.11 0.82 22.57
C THR A 260 15.28 -0.24 21.49
N LEU A 261 14.23 -0.56 20.74
CA LEU A 261 14.31 -1.52 19.63
C LEU A 261 15.23 -1.04 18.51
N ALA A 262 15.20 0.26 18.16
CA ALA A 262 16.12 0.81 17.16
C ALA A 262 17.59 0.67 17.62
N GLU A 263 17.89 1.00 18.88
CA GLU A 263 19.22 0.85 19.47
C GLU A 263 19.68 -0.61 19.49
N GLU A 264 18.81 -1.56 19.85
CA GLU A 264 19.09 -3.00 19.87
C GLU A 264 19.42 -3.57 18.48
N LEU A 265 18.72 -3.10 17.45
CA LEU A 265 18.85 -3.58 16.07
C LEU A 265 19.88 -2.80 15.25
N GLY A 266 20.49 -1.75 15.81
CA GLY A 266 21.42 -0.88 15.10
C GLY A 266 20.77 0.00 14.03
N LEU A 267 19.46 0.25 14.15
CA LEU A 267 18.69 1.11 13.25
C LEU A 267 18.78 2.59 13.67
N GLU A 268 18.65 3.50 12.71
CA GLU A 268 18.53 4.93 13.02
C GLU A 268 17.20 5.21 13.75
N PHE A 269 17.26 5.92 14.88
CA PHE A 269 16.06 6.42 15.55
C PHE A 269 15.75 7.86 15.15
N MET A 270 14.72 8.06 14.34
CA MET A 270 14.33 9.38 13.86
C MET A 270 13.16 9.94 14.68
N ARG A 271 13.31 11.16 15.20
CA ARG A 271 12.28 11.83 16.02
C ARG A 271 11.76 13.09 15.32
N ASP A 272 10.44 13.19 15.16
CA ASP A 272 9.71 14.39 14.67
C ASP A 272 8.73 14.94 15.71
#